data_AF-A0A1J5P202-F1
#
_entry.id   AF-A0A1J5P202-F1
#
_cell.length_a   1.000
_cell.length_b   1.000
_cell.length_c   1.000
_cell.angle_alpha   90.00
_cell.angle_beta   90.00
_cell.angle_gamma   90.00
#
_symmetry.space_group_name_H-M   'P 1'
#
loop_
_entity.id
_entity.type
_entity.pdbx_description
1 polymer ?
#
loop_
_entity_poly.entity_id
_entity_poly.type
_entity_poly.pdbx_seq_one_letter_code
_entity_poly.pdbx_strand_id
1 'polypeptide(L)'
;MGTYAASGGYWISSEASAIVAEPTTLTGSIGVYGGKFDLGPALAKFGVDVRQTTVGGDYAGAFGMGREFTPADRAAFAGWMDRIYANFVARVAAGRKLSPDRVRQIAKGRVWTGAQARQLGLVDEIGGFYQAVDKANQYATRDRKTRKRNFRALWIQRINAGCRAIDPTLTYSRFINALTVTGIEVDRKVLADLAVNEPEAFGAIVAKAQAALAA
;
A
#
# COMPACT_ATOMS: atom_id res chain seq x y z
N MET A 1 2.08 10.04 -14.53
CA MET A 1 2.50 9.04 -15.51
C MET A 1 2.99 9.82 -16.73
N GLY A 2 4.22 9.54 -17.19
CA GLY A 2 4.79 10.18 -18.38
C GLY A 2 4.32 9.46 -19.65
N THR A 3 5.25 9.08 -20.54
CA THR A 3 4.91 8.46 -21.83
C THR A 3 4.22 7.10 -21.72
N TYR A 4 4.65 6.24 -20.80
CA TYR A 4 4.12 4.87 -20.66
C TYR A 4 3.94 4.46 -19.20
N ALA A 5 2.81 3.81 -18.90
CA ALA A 5 2.53 3.18 -17.61
C ALA A 5 1.44 2.11 -17.78
N ALA A 6 1.71 1.06 -18.57
CA ALA A 6 0.76 -0.02 -18.84
C ALA A 6 1.25 -1.37 -18.27
N SER A 7 0.36 -2.35 -18.16
CA SER A 7 0.63 -3.70 -17.60
C SER A 7 1.25 -3.58 -16.20
N GLY A 8 2.44 -4.11 -15.95
CA GLY A 8 3.13 -3.98 -14.66
C GLY A 8 3.26 -2.54 -14.16
N GLY A 9 3.44 -1.56 -15.06
CA GLY A 9 3.46 -0.14 -14.70
C GLY A 9 2.11 0.37 -14.17
N TYR A 10 1.00 -0.13 -14.71
CA TYR A 10 -0.32 0.18 -14.17
C TYR A 10 -0.62 -0.61 -12.90
N TRP A 11 -0.12 -1.85 -12.78
CA TRP A 11 -0.25 -2.67 -11.57
C TRP A 11 0.31 -1.98 -10.33
N ILE A 12 1.51 -1.41 -10.41
CA ILE A 12 2.13 -0.69 -9.29
C ILE A 12 1.41 0.64 -9.00
N SER A 13 0.84 1.26 -10.03
CA SER A 13 0.18 2.56 -9.92
C SER A 13 -1.25 2.47 -9.38
N SER A 14 -1.94 1.34 -9.57
CA SER A 14 -3.39 1.24 -9.39
C SER A 14 -3.88 1.47 -7.96
N GLU A 15 -3.03 1.30 -6.96
CA GLU A 15 -3.33 1.55 -5.54
C GLU A 15 -2.87 2.92 -5.02
N ALA A 16 -2.31 3.77 -5.89
CA ALA A 16 -1.93 5.12 -5.49
C ALA A 16 -3.15 5.91 -4.99
N SER A 17 -2.95 6.80 -4.02
CA SER A 17 -4.01 7.68 -3.50
C SER A 17 -4.60 8.61 -4.56
N ALA A 18 -3.79 8.96 -5.57
CA ALA A 18 -4.18 9.61 -6.80
C ALA A 18 -3.22 9.24 -7.93
N ILE A 19 -3.73 9.12 -9.14
CA ILE A 19 -2.99 8.88 -10.38
C ILE A 19 -3.19 10.08 -11.31
N VAL A 20 -2.10 10.74 -11.64
CA VAL A 20 -2.05 11.80 -12.66
C VAL A 20 -1.39 11.24 -13.90
N ALA A 21 -1.92 11.49 -15.09
CA ALA A 21 -1.33 11.06 -16.37
C ALA A 21 -1.38 12.17 -17.42
N GLU A 22 -0.41 12.20 -18.33
CA GLU A 22 -0.50 13.08 -19.50
C GLU A 22 -1.65 12.60 -20.41
N PRO A 23 -2.27 13.51 -21.21
CA PRO A 23 -3.38 13.12 -22.08
C PRO A 23 -3.00 11.96 -23.02
N THR A 24 -1.75 11.96 -23.49
CA THR A 24 -1.17 11.02 -24.45
C THR A 24 -0.45 9.83 -23.81
N THR A 25 -0.39 9.73 -22.47
CA THR A 25 0.18 8.56 -21.78
C THR A 25 -0.44 7.28 -22.31
N LEU A 26 0.36 6.26 -22.63
CA LEU A 26 -0.15 4.92 -22.88
C LEU A 26 -0.20 4.12 -21.58
N THR A 27 -1.40 3.75 -21.15
CA THR A 27 -1.66 3.07 -19.87
C THR A 27 -2.70 1.95 -20.04
N GLY A 28 -3.21 1.41 -18.93
CA GLY A 28 -4.05 0.22 -18.94
C GLY A 28 -3.21 -1.02 -19.20
N SER A 29 -3.49 -1.72 -20.30
CA SER A 29 -2.94 -3.06 -20.60
C SER A 29 -3.09 -4.00 -19.41
N ILE A 30 -4.26 -3.95 -18.76
CA ILE A 30 -4.63 -4.79 -17.63
C ILE A 30 -4.86 -6.19 -18.17
N GLY A 31 -3.84 -7.03 -18.10
CA GLY A 31 -3.79 -8.34 -18.73
C GLY A 31 -2.47 -9.03 -18.43
N VAL A 32 -2.45 -10.33 -18.66
CA VAL A 32 -1.27 -11.18 -18.50
C VAL A 32 -1.12 -12.04 -19.76
N TYR A 33 0.10 -12.13 -20.26
CA TYR A 33 0.47 -12.98 -21.38
C TYR A 33 1.83 -13.60 -21.07
N GLY A 34 2.02 -14.83 -21.52
CA GLY A 34 3.20 -15.61 -21.21
C GLY A 34 3.16 -16.94 -21.94
N GLY A 35 4.31 -17.59 -21.99
CA GLY A 35 4.46 -18.88 -22.62
C GLY A 35 5.94 -19.25 -22.67
N LYS A 36 6.25 -20.20 -23.52
CA LYS A 36 7.62 -20.64 -23.77
C LYS A 36 7.82 -20.89 -25.26
N PHE A 37 9.07 -20.92 -25.67
CA PHE A 37 9.45 -21.40 -26.98
C PHE A 37 9.57 -22.93 -26.95
N ASP A 38 9.10 -23.57 -28.02
CA ASP A 38 9.39 -24.96 -28.31
C ASP A 38 10.36 -25.02 -29.48
N LEU A 39 11.61 -25.36 -29.17
CA LEU A 39 12.72 -25.42 -30.12
C LEU A 39 13.06 -26.85 -30.53
N GLY A 40 12.49 -27.86 -29.87
CA GLY A 40 12.76 -29.28 -30.17
C GLY A 40 12.57 -29.62 -31.65
N PRO A 41 11.41 -29.32 -32.26
CA PRO A 41 11.18 -29.56 -33.69
C PRO A 41 12.12 -28.81 -34.64
N ALA A 42 12.62 -27.65 -34.23
CA ALA A 42 13.58 -26.88 -35.03
C ALA A 42 14.98 -27.48 -34.96
N LEU A 43 15.42 -27.87 -33.76
CA LEU A 43 16.73 -28.46 -33.50
C LEU A 43 16.87 -29.88 -34.08
N ALA A 44 15.78 -30.64 -34.09
CA ALA A 44 15.73 -31.97 -34.71
C ALA A 44 16.12 -31.93 -36.20
N LYS A 45 15.84 -30.83 -36.92
CA LYS A 45 16.23 -30.65 -38.34
C LYS A 45 17.74 -30.58 -38.54
N PHE A 46 18.50 -30.29 -37.49
CA PHE A 46 19.96 -30.25 -37.49
C PHE A 46 20.59 -31.47 -36.79
N GLY A 47 19.80 -32.51 -36.53
CA GLY A 47 20.26 -33.72 -35.86
C GLY A 47 20.49 -33.58 -34.35
N VAL A 48 19.97 -32.52 -33.72
CA VAL A 48 20.10 -32.29 -32.28
C VAL A 48 18.86 -32.81 -31.56
N ASP A 49 19.04 -33.79 -30.66
CA ASP A 49 17.99 -34.32 -29.77
C ASP A 49 18.11 -33.66 -28.38
N VAL A 50 17.03 -32.99 -27.94
CA VAL A 50 17.00 -32.29 -26.66
C VAL A 50 16.15 -33.07 -25.68
N ARG A 51 16.83 -33.79 -24.76
CA ARG A 51 16.17 -34.51 -23.66
C ARG A 51 16.35 -33.76 -22.37
N GLN A 52 15.25 -33.59 -21.65
CA GLN A 52 15.27 -32.96 -20.33
C GLN A 52 15.15 -34.02 -19.25
N THR A 53 16.10 -34.02 -18.33
CA THR A 53 16.01 -34.78 -17.07
C THR A 53 15.49 -33.84 -16.00
N THR A 54 14.44 -34.25 -15.27
CA THR A 54 13.83 -33.45 -14.20
C THR A 54 13.66 -34.26 -12.93
N VAL A 55 13.74 -33.58 -11.79
CA VAL A 55 13.39 -34.14 -10.48
C VAL A 55 12.17 -33.38 -9.96
N GLY A 56 11.15 -34.10 -9.50
CA GLY A 56 9.88 -33.52 -9.03
C GLY A 56 8.67 -34.12 -9.75
N GLY A 57 7.50 -33.49 -9.59
CA GLY A 57 6.26 -33.91 -10.24
C GLY A 57 6.18 -33.55 -11.73
N ASP A 58 5.09 -33.97 -12.39
CA ASP A 58 4.93 -33.91 -13.86
C ASP A 58 5.14 -32.53 -14.49
N TYR A 59 4.86 -31.45 -13.74
CA TYR A 59 5.02 -30.06 -14.22
C TYR A 59 6.46 -29.53 -14.10
N ALA A 60 7.39 -30.24 -13.45
CA ALA A 60 8.76 -29.78 -13.19
C ALA A 60 9.53 -29.46 -14.48
N GLY A 61 9.21 -30.14 -15.58
CA GLY A 61 9.82 -29.92 -16.89
C GLY A 61 9.05 -28.98 -17.82
N ALA A 62 7.93 -28.41 -17.39
CA ALA A 62 6.97 -27.77 -18.28
C ALA A 62 7.56 -26.60 -19.10
N PHE A 63 8.46 -25.80 -18.53
CA PHE A 63 9.07 -24.65 -19.20
C PHE A 63 10.33 -24.96 -20.01
N GLY A 64 10.69 -26.24 -20.17
CA GLY A 64 11.74 -26.68 -21.07
C GLY A 64 11.50 -26.27 -22.52
N MET A 65 12.57 -26.02 -23.27
CA MET A 65 12.49 -25.66 -24.69
C MET A 65 12.54 -26.87 -25.65
N GLY A 66 12.66 -28.09 -25.14
CA GLY A 66 12.86 -29.30 -25.96
C GLY A 66 11.59 -30.03 -26.41
N ARG A 67 10.44 -29.72 -25.81
CA ARG A 67 9.14 -30.32 -26.16
C ARG A 67 8.03 -29.30 -26.02
N GLU A 68 6.89 -29.50 -26.68
CA GLU A 68 5.71 -28.69 -26.42
C GLU A 68 5.13 -28.90 -25.00
N PHE A 69 4.21 -28.03 -24.59
CA PHE A 69 3.43 -28.28 -23.37
C PHE A 69 2.51 -29.48 -23.55
N THR A 70 2.51 -30.41 -22.60
CA THR A 70 1.47 -31.45 -22.52
C THR A 70 0.10 -30.83 -22.24
N PRO A 71 -1.02 -31.54 -22.46
CA PRO A 71 -2.33 -31.04 -22.05
C PRO A 71 -2.41 -30.66 -20.57
N ALA A 72 -1.77 -31.43 -19.70
CA ALA A 72 -1.67 -31.14 -18.27
C ALA A 72 -0.86 -29.86 -17.99
N ASP A 73 0.28 -29.68 -18.67
CA ASP A 73 1.09 -28.46 -18.57
C ASP A 73 0.30 -27.23 -19.03
N ARG A 74 -0.41 -27.34 -20.17
CA ARG A 74 -1.23 -26.25 -20.71
C ARG A 74 -2.34 -25.85 -19.75
N ALA A 75 -3.03 -26.83 -19.14
CA ALA A 75 -4.09 -26.57 -18.17
C ALA A 75 -3.54 -25.91 -16.89
N ALA A 76 -2.43 -26.41 -16.35
CA ALA A 76 -1.77 -25.84 -15.18
C ALA A 76 -1.28 -24.40 -15.45
N PHE A 77 -0.66 -24.16 -16.61
CA PHE A 77 -0.22 -22.86 -17.05
C PHE A 77 -1.39 -21.88 -17.23
N ALA A 78 -2.46 -22.28 -17.93
CA ALA A 78 -3.65 -21.47 -18.12
C ALA A 78 -4.29 -21.08 -16.77
N GLY A 79 -4.46 -22.04 -15.86
CA GLY A 79 -4.98 -21.76 -14.52
C GLY A 79 -4.09 -20.82 -13.71
N TRP A 80 -2.76 -20.88 -13.88
CA TRP A 80 -1.84 -19.93 -13.27
C TRP A 80 -2.01 -18.51 -13.84
N MET A 81 -2.15 -18.39 -15.16
CA MET A 81 -2.41 -17.11 -15.84
C MET A 81 -3.75 -16.51 -15.42
N ASP A 82 -4.80 -17.33 -15.29
CA ASP A 82 -6.12 -16.89 -14.82
C ASP A 82 -6.04 -16.33 -13.39
N ARG A 83 -5.27 -16.97 -12.50
CA ARG A 83 -5.05 -16.47 -11.14
C ARG A 83 -4.33 -15.12 -11.14
N ILE A 84 -3.29 -14.96 -11.96
CA ILE A 84 -2.59 -13.67 -12.08
C ILE A 84 -3.55 -12.59 -12.61
N TYR A 85 -4.33 -12.89 -13.64
CA TYR A 85 -5.29 -11.94 -14.20
C TYR A 85 -6.37 -11.56 -13.19
N ALA A 86 -6.92 -12.54 -12.46
CA ALA A 86 -7.90 -12.30 -11.41
C ALA A 86 -7.35 -11.37 -10.31
N ASN A 87 -6.09 -11.60 -9.89
CA ASN A 87 -5.41 -10.73 -8.94
C ASN A 87 -5.21 -9.30 -9.49
N PHE A 88 -4.90 -9.16 -10.77
CA PHE A 88 -4.78 -7.84 -11.41
C PHE A 88 -6.12 -7.09 -11.37
N VAL A 89 -7.18 -7.76 -11.79
CA VAL A 89 -8.54 -7.20 -11.78
C VAL A 89 -8.93 -6.78 -10.36
N ALA A 90 -8.69 -7.64 -9.37
CA ALA A 90 -9.01 -7.34 -7.97
C ALA A 90 -8.23 -6.13 -7.44
N ARG A 91 -6.92 -6.06 -7.71
CA ARG A 91 -6.07 -4.94 -7.29
C ARG A 91 -6.52 -3.61 -7.90
N VAL A 92 -6.82 -3.60 -9.20
CA VAL A 92 -7.34 -2.40 -9.89
C VAL A 92 -8.72 -2.03 -9.36
N ALA A 93 -9.61 -3.00 -9.16
CA ALA A 93 -10.94 -2.77 -8.60
C ALA A 93 -10.86 -2.09 -7.22
N ALA A 94 -10.00 -2.61 -6.34
CA ALA A 94 -9.78 -2.05 -5.01
C ALA A 94 -9.20 -0.63 -5.06
N GLY A 95 -8.07 -0.45 -5.76
CA GLY A 95 -7.37 0.83 -5.80
C GLY A 95 -8.15 1.94 -6.52
N ARG A 96 -8.90 1.59 -7.58
CA ARG A 96 -9.69 2.54 -8.38
C ARG A 96 -11.16 2.64 -7.94
N LYS A 97 -11.56 1.88 -6.92
CA LYS A 97 -12.94 1.81 -6.40
C LYS A 97 -13.97 1.50 -7.49
N LEU A 98 -13.61 0.56 -8.38
CA LEU A 98 -14.46 0.07 -9.45
C LEU A 98 -14.95 -1.35 -9.12
N SER A 99 -16.13 -1.73 -9.60
CA SER A 99 -16.54 -3.14 -9.51
C SER A 99 -15.58 -4.02 -10.34
N PRO A 100 -15.26 -5.25 -9.91
CA PRO A 100 -14.46 -6.18 -10.70
C PRO A 100 -15.00 -6.40 -12.12
N ASP A 101 -16.32 -6.44 -12.31
CA ASP A 101 -16.94 -6.60 -13.63
C ASP A 101 -16.69 -5.40 -14.54
N ARG A 102 -16.80 -4.18 -13.98
CA ARG A 102 -16.42 -2.97 -14.71
C ARG A 102 -14.95 -3.02 -15.14
N VAL A 103 -14.06 -3.46 -14.26
CA VAL A 103 -12.64 -3.62 -14.59
C VAL A 103 -12.47 -4.64 -15.72
N ARG A 104 -13.12 -5.81 -15.65
CA ARG A 104 -13.06 -6.83 -16.72
C ARG A 104 -13.54 -6.32 -18.08
N GLN A 105 -14.52 -5.41 -18.11
CA GLN A 105 -15.01 -4.80 -19.36
C GLN A 105 -13.97 -3.88 -20.01
N ILE A 106 -13.19 -3.16 -19.21
CA ILE A 106 -12.20 -2.17 -19.68
C ILE A 106 -10.76 -2.71 -19.70
N ALA A 107 -10.55 -3.94 -19.20
CA ALA A 107 -9.28 -4.65 -19.17
C ALA A 107 -9.07 -5.50 -20.44
N LYS A 108 -8.65 -6.78 -20.29
CA LYS A 108 -8.31 -7.73 -21.36
C LYS A 108 -7.14 -7.28 -22.24
N GLY A 109 -6.11 -6.70 -21.62
CA GLY A 109 -4.89 -6.27 -22.32
C GLY A 109 -5.05 -5.01 -23.18
N ARG A 110 -6.23 -4.37 -23.18
CA ARG A 110 -6.45 -3.12 -23.94
C ARG A 110 -5.60 -1.98 -23.40
N VAL A 111 -4.93 -1.30 -24.31
CA VAL A 111 -4.19 -0.06 -24.02
C VAL A 111 -5.13 1.12 -24.14
N TRP A 112 -5.00 2.07 -23.22
CA TRP A 112 -5.77 3.32 -23.21
C TRP A 112 -4.81 4.51 -23.18
N THR A 113 -5.20 5.59 -23.84
CA THR A 113 -4.56 6.89 -23.61
C THR A 113 -4.89 7.42 -22.21
N GLY A 114 -4.09 8.32 -21.65
CA GLY A 114 -4.36 8.93 -20.35
C GLY A 114 -5.71 9.64 -20.32
N ALA A 115 -6.07 10.32 -21.41
CA ALA A 115 -7.39 10.93 -21.58
C ALA A 115 -8.55 9.92 -21.48
N GLN A 116 -8.46 8.78 -22.20
CA GLN A 116 -9.45 7.71 -22.11
C GLN A 116 -9.46 7.06 -20.72
N ALA A 117 -8.28 6.80 -20.16
CA ALA A 117 -8.12 6.18 -18.85
C ALA A 117 -8.79 7.03 -17.74
N ARG A 118 -8.75 8.37 -17.86
CA ARG A 118 -9.49 9.26 -16.96
C ARG A 118 -11.01 9.08 -17.07
N GLN A 119 -11.54 9.02 -18.28
CA GLN A 119 -12.98 8.79 -18.50
C GLN A 119 -13.43 7.42 -17.96
N LEU A 120 -12.54 6.43 -17.97
CA LEU A 120 -12.80 5.07 -17.49
C LEU A 120 -12.58 4.91 -15.96
N GLY A 121 -12.12 5.96 -15.26
CA GLY A 121 -11.81 5.91 -13.82
C GLY A 121 -10.46 5.25 -13.47
N LEU A 122 -9.67 4.90 -14.49
CA LEU A 122 -8.34 4.32 -14.33
C LEU A 122 -7.28 5.36 -13.92
N VAL A 123 -7.52 6.63 -14.22
CA VAL A 123 -6.69 7.79 -13.87
C VAL A 123 -7.59 8.85 -13.22
N ASP A 124 -7.07 9.59 -12.23
CA ASP A 124 -7.85 10.62 -11.53
C ASP A 124 -7.81 11.97 -12.27
N GLU A 125 -6.63 12.33 -12.77
CA GLU A 125 -6.38 13.68 -13.28
C GLU A 125 -5.46 13.66 -14.50
N ILE A 126 -5.70 14.59 -15.43
CA ILE A 126 -4.77 14.84 -16.53
C ILE A 126 -3.76 15.90 -16.10
N GLY A 127 -2.47 15.60 -16.25
CA GLY A 127 -1.40 16.51 -15.89
C GLY A 127 -0.03 15.86 -16.01
N GLY A 128 1.01 16.67 -15.81
CA GLY A 128 2.39 16.22 -15.79
C GLY A 128 2.90 15.94 -14.38
N PHE A 129 4.23 15.91 -14.26
CA PHE A 129 4.91 15.69 -13.00
C PHE A 129 4.55 16.72 -11.91
N TYR A 130 4.55 18.01 -12.25
CA TYR A 130 4.27 19.06 -11.27
C TYR A 130 2.85 18.96 -10.70
N GLN A 131 1.84 18.66 -11.52
CA GLN A 131 0.48 18.41 -11.03
C GLN A 131 0.44 17.20 -10.07
N ALA A 132 1.22 16.15 -10.34
CA ALA A 132 1.30 15.01 -9.43
C ALA A 132 1.91 15.39 -8.08
N VAL A 133 2.95 16.24 -8.06
CA VAL A 133 3.57 16.77 -6.83
C VAL A 133 2.57 17.62 -6.06
N ASP A 134 1.88 18.54 -6.72
CA ASP A 134 0.87 19.39 -6.08
C ASP A 134 -0.27 18.55 -5.49
N LYS A 135 -0.72 17.53 -6.21
CA LYS A 135 -1.70 16.57 -5.72
C LYS A 135 -1.18 15.87 -4.47
N ALA A 136 0.04 15.35 -4.48
CA ALA A 136 0.63 14.69 -3.33
C ALA A 136 0.70 15.61 -2.09
N ASN A 137 1.05 16.88 -2.27
CA ASN A 137 1.07 17.88 -1.19
C ASN A 137 -0.31 18.10 -0.56
N GLN A 138 -1.39 18.07 -1.35
CA GLN A 138 -2.75 18.15 -0.81
C GLN A 138 -3.08 16.95 0.09
N TYR A 139 -2.69 15.73 -0.32
CA TYR A 139 -2.89 14.53 0.49
C TYR A 139 -2.03 14.52 1.75
N ALA A 140 -0.83 15.11 1.72
CA ALA A 140 0.04 15.21 2.90
C ALA A 140 -0.64 15.96 4.06
N THR A 141 -1.46 16.97 3.76
CA THR A 141 -2.13 17.77 4.78
C THR A 141 -3.60 17.42 5.03
N ARG A 142 -4.23 16.64 4.14
CA ARG A 142 -5.67 16.29 4.20
C ARG A 142 -6.11 15.82 5.58
N ASP A 143 -5.37 14.87 6.15
CA ASP A 143 -5.75 14.19 7.39
C ASP A 143 -5.04 14.76 8.64
N ARG A 144 -4.39 15.93 8.53
CA ARG A 144 -3.59 16.53 9.62
C ARG A 144 -4.42 16.75 10.89
N LYS A 145 -5.67 17.22 10.77
CA LYS A 145 -6.58 17.44 11.90
C LYS A 145 -6.96 16.13 12.59
N THR A 146 -7.33 15.11 11.83
CA THR A 146 -7.67 13.77 12.33
C THR A 146 -6.46 13.13 13.01
N ARG A 147 -5.28 13.22 12.38
CA ARG A 147 -4.01 12.75 12.96
C ARG A 147 -3.73 13.44 14.29
N LYS A 148 -3.86 14.77 14.38
CA LYS A 148 -3.71 15.52 15.65
C LYS A 148 -4.67 15.02 16.73
N ARG A 149 -5.94 14.75 16.40
CA ARG A 149 -6.93 14.21 17.34
C ARG A 149 -6.54 12.83 17.84
N ASN A 150 -6.11 11.94 16.94
CA ASN A 150 -5.69 10.57 17.30
C ASN A 150 -4.47 10.58 18.21
N PHE A 151 -3.44 11.38 17.89
CA PHE A 151 -2.26 11.53 18.74
C PHE A 151 -2.60 12.14 20.10
N ARG A 152 -3.49 13.13 20.15
CA ARG A 152 -3.94 13.69 21.43
C ARG A 152 -4.64 12.64 22.30
N ALA A 153 -5.48 11.79 21.73
CA ALA A 153 -6.12 10.70 22.47
C ALA A 153 -5.08 9.72 23.03
N LEU A 154 -4.10 9.31 22.20
CA LEU A 154 -2.99 8.45 22.63
C LEU A 154 -2.14 9.08 23.73
N TRP A 155 -1.83 10.37 23.63
CA TRP A 155 -1.08 11.09 24.66
C TRP A 155 -1.84 11.14 25.98
N ILE A 156 -3.15 11.43 25.95
CA ILE A 156 -4.00 11.42 27.14
C ILE A 156 -3.98 10.03 27.79
N GLN A 157 -4.09 8.96 27.00
CA GLN A 157 -4.04 7.59 27.52
C GLN A 157 -2.70 7.29 28.19
N ARG A 158 -1.58 7.65 27.56
CA ARG A 158 -0.22 7.47 28.11
C ARG A 158 0.00 8.24 29.39
N ILE A 159 -0.37 9.52 29.42
CA ILE A 159 -0.27 10.37 30.60
C ILE A 159 -1.14 9.80 31.72
N ASN A 160 -2.39 9.42 31.44
CA ASN A 160 -3.27 8.85 32.44
C ASN A 160 -2.73 7.53 33.02
N ALA A 161 -2.13 6.68 32.19
CA ALA A 161 -1.47 5.46 32.64
C ALA A 161 -0.27 5.77 33.53
N GLY A 162 0.59 6.73 33.12
CA GLY A 162 1.73 7.18 33.92
C GLY A 162 1.32 7.76 35.27
N CYS A 163 0.29 8.62 35.29
CA CYS A 163 -0.26 9.17 36.54
C CYS A 163 -0.75 8.06 37.47
N ARG A 164 -1.51 7.09 36.93
CA ARG A 164 -2.06 5.97 37.71
C ARG A 164 -1.01 4.96 38.18
N ALA A 165 0.12 4.86 37.50
CA ALA A 165 1.25 4.05 37.94
C ALA A 165 1.92 4.65 39.19
N ILE A 166 1.85 5.97 39.37
CA ILE A 166 2.40 6.69 40.54
C ILE A 166 1.36 6.80 41.66
N ASP A 167 0.16 7.28 41.33
CA ASP A 167 -0.99 7.39 42.23
C ASP A 167 -2.25 6.83 41.54
N PRO A 168 -2.78 5.68 42.00
CA PRO A 168 -3.95 5.04 41.40
C PRO A 168 -5.19 5.92 41.30
N THR A 169 -5.31 6.95 42.14
CA THR A 169 -6.46 7.87 42.20
C THR A 169 -6.29 9.12 41.34
N LEU A 170 -5.07 9.38 40.85
CA LEU A 170 -4.76 10.54 40.04
C LEU A 170 -5.19 10.33 38.59
N THR A 171 -6.32 10.94 38.23
CA THR A 171 -6.78 10.95 36.84
C THR A 171 -6.05 12.01 36.03
N TYR A 172 -5.97 11.80 34.72
CA TYR A 172 -5.44 12.81 33.78
C TYR A 172 -6.06 14.20 34.00
N SER A 173 -7.38 14.31 34.18
CA SER A 173 -8.03 15.61 34.36
C SER A 173 -7.58 16.33 35.64
N ARG A 174 -7.44 15.58 36.74
CA ARG A 174 -6.92 16.11 38.01
C ARG A 174 -5.46 16.53 37.87
N PHE A 175 -4.64 15.71 37.21
CA PHE A 175 -3.24 16.05 36.94
C PHE A 175 -3.08 17.31 36.08
N ILE A 176 -3.84 17.44 34.98
CA ILE A 176 -3.77 18.65 34.14
C ILE A 176 -4.23 19.89 34.89
N ASN A 177 -5.26 19.77 35.74
CA ASN A 177 -5.68 20.88 36.60
C ASN A 177 -4.57 21.27 37.59
N ALA A 178 -3.92 20.29 38.21
CA ALA A 178 -2.77 20.49 39.10
C ALA A 178 -1.61 21.23 38.41
N LEU A 179 -1.27 20.84 37.18
CA LEU A 179 -0.26 21.54 36.37
C LEU A 179 -0.65 22.99 36.10
N THR A 180 -1.95 23.25 35.87
CA THR A 180 -2.45 24.60 35.62
C THR A 180 -2.35 25.48 36.87
N VAL A 181 -2.75 24.95 38.03
CA VAL A 181 -2.70 25.67 39.33
C VAL A 181 -1.25 25.97 39.73
N THR A 182 -0.33 25.07 39.42
CA THR A 182 1.12 25.23 39.71
C THR A 182 1.87 26.12 38.73
N GLY A 183 1.24 26.52 37.62
CA GLY A 183 1.90 27.26 36.55
C GLY A 183 2.93 26.44 35.76
N ILE A 184 2.87 25.10 35.83
CA ILE A 184 3.77 24.23 35.06
C ILE A 184 3.22 24.08 33.63
N GLU A 185 3.85 24.78 32.68
CA GLU A 185 3.52 24.67 31.26
C GLU A 185 4.37 23.61 30.55
N VAL A 186 3.77 22.46 30.24
CA VAL A 186 4.41 21.40 29.44
C VAL A 186 3.42 20.86 28.41
N ASP A 187 3.88 20.69 27.16
CA ASP A 187 3.05 20.14 26.10
C ASP A 187 2.71 18.66 26.35
N ARG A 188 1.50 18.27 25.93
CA ARG A 188 0.99 16.89 26.13
C ARG A 188 1.82 15.84 25.41
N LYS A 189 2.45 16.18 24.28
CA LYS A 189 3.35 15.26 23.58
C LYS A 189 4.57 14.96 24.46
N VAL A 190 5.16 15.99 25.07
CA VAL A 190 6.32 15.86 25.95
C VAL A 190 5.95 15.09 27.21
N LEU A 191 4.85 15.45 27.87
CA LEU A 191 4.35 14.70 29.03
C LEU A 191 4.08 13.23 28.72
N ALA A 192 3.50 12.92 27.56
CA ALA A 192 3.23 11.55 27.16
C ALA A 192 4.48 10.77 26.77
N ASP A 193 5.54 11.45 26.33
CA ASP A 193 6.83 10.84 26.04
C ASP A 193 7.58 10.52 27.34
N LEU A 194 7.65 11.51 28.25
CA LEU A 194 8.21 11.34 29.59
C LEU A 194 7.50 10.21 30.36
N ALA A 195 6.16 10.15 30.32
CA ALA A 195 5.40 9.10 30.99
C ALA A 195 5.75 7.67 30.54
N VAL A 196 6.26 7.52 29.31
CA VAL A 196 6.57 6.20 28.72
C VAL A 196 8.06 5.90 28.82
N ASN A 197 8.92 6.87 28.53
CA ASN A 197 10.35 6.65 28.36
C ASN A 197 11.19 7.12 29.55
N GLU A 198 10.69 8.07 30.35
CA GLU A 198 11.41 8.67 31.49
C GLU A 198 10.50 8.74 32.74
N PRO A 199 10.11 7.59 33.30
CA PRO A 199 9.13 7.53 34.39
C PRO A 199 9.56 8.28 35.65
N GLU A 200 10.87 8.37 35.92
CA GLU A 200 11.41 9.15 37.06
C GLU A 200 11.19 10.66 36.87
N ALA A 201 11.52 11.19 35.70
CA ALA A 201 11.31 12.60 35.38
C ALA A 201 9.82 12.96 35.35
N PHE A 202 8.99 12.07 34.78
CA PHE A 202 7.54 12.22 34.83
C PHE A 202 7.02 12.20 36.28
N GLY A 203 7.54 11.30 37.13
CA GLY A 203 7.20 11.22 38.55
C GLY A 203 7.52 12.49 39.32
N ALA A 204 8.66 13.12 39.07
CA ALA A 204 9.01 14.40 39.67
C ALA A 204 8.01 15.51 39.32
N ILE A 205 7.50 15.52 38.09
CA ILE A 205 6.46 16.48 37.67
C ILE A 205 5.14 16.17 38.39
N VAL A 206 4.75 14.90 38.49
CA VAL A 206 3.54 14.48 39.20
C VAL A 206 3.58 14.89 40.68
N ALA A 207 4.69 14.66 41.36
CA ALA A 207 4.87 15.02 42.76
C ALA A 207 4.75 16.54 42.99
N LYS A 208 5.41 17.35 42.15
CA LYS A 208 5.28 18.82 42.18
C LYS A 208 3.85 19.28 41.94
N ALA A 209 3.16 18.64 40.99
CA ALA A 209 1.77 18.97 40.67
C ALA A 209 0.81 18.63 41.83
N GLN A 210 0.98 17.47 42.48
CA GLN A 210 0.15 17.06 43.61
C GLN A 210 0.37 17.90 44.86
N ALA A 211 1.61 18.32 45.14
CA ALA A 211 1.93 19.15 46.30
C ALA A 211 1.12 20.45 46.35
N ALA A 212 0.80 21.03 45.19
CA ALA A 212 0.01 22.25 45.09
C ALA A 212 -1.51 22.03 45.08
N LEU A 213 -1.98 20.80 44.91
CA LEU A 213 -3.39 20.45 45.12
C LEU A 213 -3.73 20.24 46.60
N ALA A 214 -2.70 20.02 47.44
CA ALA A 214 -2.81 19.81 48.88
C ALA A 214 -2.56 21.09 49.70
N ALA A 215 -2.17 22.19 49.05
CA ALA A 215 -1.98 23.52 49.62
C ALA A 215 -3.20 24.41 49.32
#